data_AF-A0A7S0J0H9-F1
#
_entry.id   AF-A0A7S0J0H9-F1
#
_cell.length_a   1.000
_cell.length_b   1.000
_cell.length_c   1.000
_cell.angle_alpha   90.00
_cell.angle_beta   90.00
_cell.angle_gamma   90.00
#
_symmetry.space_group_name_H-M   'P 1'
#
loop_
_entity.id
_entity.type
_entity.pdbx_description
1 polymer ?
#
loop_
_entity_poly.entity_id
_entity_poly.type
_entity_poly.pdbx_seq_one_letter_code
_entity_poly.pdbx_strand_id
1 'polypeptide(L)'
;MLEEGEEIRLRVRIHLYLTMRCDGTGALLITTRRVVWVPEAQARGMGGFSLFYPAIVMHAVCRDTSDFAHPCVYLQLDPEQDLGDLATAFTGVEECPKRARAAAAAGDESTGEGEAAMHDGGSGDDDDDDD
;
A
#
# COMPACT_ATOMS: atom_id res chain seq x y z
N MET A 1 1.94 -12.39 -22.36
CA MET A 1 0.87 -13.04 -23.17
C MET A 1 0.51 -14.35 -22.49
N LEU A 2 -0.78 -14.72 -22.45
CA LEU A 2 -1.17 -16.05 -21.98
C LEU A 2 -0.65 -17.11 -22.95
N GLU A 3 -0.29 -18.28 -22.42
CA GLU A 3 0.11 -19.43 -23.24
C GLU A 3 -1.10 -20.07 -23.93
N GLU A 4 -0.85 -20.85 -24.97
CA GLU A 4 -1.91 -21.59 -25.67
C GLU A 4 -2.61 -22.56 -24.70
N GLY A 5 -3.94 -22.47 -24.62
CA GLY A 5 -4.77 -23.25 -23.70
C GLY A 5 -4.71 -22.80 -22.23
N GLU A 6 -4.10 -21.65 -21.91
CA GLU A 6 -4.15 -21.04 -20.58
C GLU A 6 -5.43 -20.21 -20.41
N GLU A 7 -6.18 -20.47 -19.33
CA GLU A 7 -7.44 -19.78 -19.03
C GLU A 7 -7.32 -18.96 -17.75
N ILE A 8 -7.91 -17.76 -17.73
CA ILE A 8 -8.03 -16.96 -16.51
C ILE A 8 -9.24 -17.47 -15.71
N ARG A 9 -9.00 -17.94 -14.49
CA ARG A 9 -10.03 -18.39 -13.53
C ARG A 9 -10.52 -17.26 -12.64
N LEU A 10 -9.64 -16.33 -12.29
CA LEU A 10 -9.97 -15.15 -11.50
C LEU A 10 -9.21 -13.94 -12.01
N ARG A 11 -9.89 -12.80 -12.06
CA ARG A 11 -9.28 -11.49 -12.24
C ARG A 11 -9.79 -10.55 -11.16
N VAL A 12 -8.89 -10.00 -10.37
CA VAL A 12 -9.24 -9.11 -9.26
C VAL A 12 -8.19 -8.01 -9.11
N ARG A 13 -8.62 -6.80 -8.76
CA ARG A 13 -7.70 -5.71 -8.43
C ARG A 13 -7.23 -5.85 -6.99
N ILE A 14 -5.92 -5.78 -6.77
CA ILE A 14 -5.30 -5.95 -5.45
C ILE A 14 -4.27 -4.87 -5.19
N HIS A 15 -3.89 -4.74 -3.92
CA HIS A 15 -2.65 -4.11 -3.50
C HIS A 15 -1.61 -5.21 -3.27
N LEU A 16 -0.44 -5.06 -3.88
CA LEU A 16 0.70 -5.95 -3.69
C LEU A 16 1.54 -5.44 -2.52
N TYR A 17 1.87 -6.33 -1.59
CA TYR A 17 2.78 -6.04 -0.51
C TYR A 17 3.95 -7.03 -0.50
N LEU A 18 5.18 -6.52 -0.47
CA LEU A 18 6.39 -7.33 -0.27
C LEU A 18 7.02 -6.96 1.07
N THR A 19 7.23 -7.97 1.93
CA THR A 19 7.84 -7.77 3.26
C THR A 19 7.18 -6.61 4.03
N MET A 20 5.84 -6.50 3.95
CA MET A 20 5.00 -5.46 4.57
C MET A 20 5.03 -4.06 3.93
N ARG A 21 5.81 -3.83 2.87
CA ARG A 21 5.78 -2.59 2.09
C ARG A 21 4.68 -2.65 1.03
N CYS A 22 3.93 -1.57 0.80
CA CYS A 22 3.03 -1.47 -0.34
C CYS A 22 3.85 -1.20 -1.61
N ASP A 23 3.89 -2.16 -2.53
CA ASP A 23 4.70 -2.08 -3.76
C ASP A 23 3.91 -1.59 -4.96
N GLY A 24 2.57 -1.72 -4.92
CA GLY A 24 1.71 -1.08 -5.89
C GLY A 24 0.31 -1.66 -5.93
N THR A 25 -0.53 -1.05 -6.77
CA THR A 25 -1.88 -1.53 -7.08
C THR A 25 -1.89 -2.10 -8.49
N GLY A 26 -2.59 -3.21 -8.69
CA GLY A 26 -2.62 -3.89 -9.98
C GLY A 26 -3.68 -4.97 -10.07
N ALA A 27 -3.76 -5.60 -11.23
CA ALA A 27 -4.64 -6.74 -11.47
C ALA A 27 -3.91 -8.04 -11.18
N LEU A 28 -4.43 -8.83 -10.25
CA LEU A 28 -4.07 -10.23 -10.05
C LEU A 28 -4.91 -11.11 -10.96
N LEU A 29 -4.26 -11.95 -11.75
CA LEU A 29 -4.86 -12.98 -12.58
C LEU A 29 -4.45 -14.34 -12.01
N ILE A 30 -5.43 -15.15 -11.62
CA ILE A 30 -5.20 -16.57 -11.33
C ILE A 30 -5.59 -17.32 -12.58
N THR A 31 -4.63 -17.97 -13.22
CA THR A 31 -4.84 -18.75 -14.42
C THR A 31 -4.79 -20.25 -14.11
N THR A 32 -5.10 -21.10 -15.08
CA THR A 32 -4.92 -22.55 -14.94
C THR A 32 -3.46 -22.97 -14.79
N ARG A 33 -2.48 -22.09 -15.02
CA ARG A 33 -1.05 -22.43 -15.02
C ARG A 33 -0.21 -21.63 -14.01
N ARG A 34 -0.60 -20.39 -13.71
CA ARG A 34 0.21 -19.47 -12.92
C ARG A 34 -0.62 -18.34 -12.32
N VAL A 35 0.00 -17.61 -11.41
CA VAL A 35 -0.49 -16.36 -10.86
C VAL A 35 0.26 -15.23 -11.54
N VAL A 36 -0.45 -14.32 -12.20
CA VAL A 36 0.14 -13.16 -12.86
C VAL A 36 -0.32 -11.90 -12.15
N TRP A 37 0.60 -10.99 -11.87
CA TRP A 37 0.24 -9.66 -11.41
C TRP A 37 0.68 -8.60 -12.41
N VAL A 38 -0.25 -7.72 -12.76
CA VAL A 38 -0.02 -6.64 -13.73
C VAL A 38 -0.23 -5.30 -13.02
N PRO A 39 0.80 -4.44 -12.91
CA PRO A 39 0.69 -3.14 -12.25
C PRO A 39 -0.23 -2.20 -13.05
N GLU A 40 -1.01 -1.35 -12.35
CA GLU A 40 -1.91 -0.36 -12.97
C GLU A 40 -1.17 0.87 -13.50
N ALA A 41 -0.16 1.32 -12.75
CA ALA A 41 0.84 2.30 -13.14
C ALA A 41 2.22 1.74 -12.74
N GLN A 42 3.32 2.27 -13.27
CA GLN A 42 4.66 1.73 -12.97
C GLN A 42 4.88 1.71 -11.45
N ALA A 43 4.79 0.51 -10.88
CA ALA A 43 4.66 0.28 -9.46
C ALA A 43 6.05 0.40 -8.82
N ARG A 44 6.44 1.62 -8.43
CA ARG A 44 7.73 1.92 -7.81
C ARG A 44 8.94 1.28 -8.52
N GLY A 45 8.90 1.17 -9.85
CA GLY A 45 9.96 0.58 -10.67
C GLY A 45 9.88 -0.94 -10.86
N MET A 46 8.92 -1.63 -10.24
CA MET A 46 8.61 -3.04 -10.45
C MET A 46 7.72 -3.24 -11.69
N GLY A 47 8.17 -4.13 -12.58
CA GLY A 47 7.36 -4.66 -13.67
C GLY A 47 6.29 -5.65 -13.18
N GLY A 48 5.36 -6.03 -14.05
CA GLY A 48 4.47 -7.15 -13.73
C GLY A 48 5.24 -8.46 -13.57
N PHE A 49 4.75 -9.36 -12.74
CA PHE A 49 5.39 -10.66 -12.50
C PHE A 49 4.44 -11.82 -12.81
N SER A 50 5.01 -13.01 -12.96
CA SER A 50 4.29 -14.26 -13.13
C SER A 50 4.92 -15.35 -12.28
N LEU A 51 4.13 -16.01 -11.43
CA LEU A 51 4.55 -17.08 -10.54
C LEU A 51 3.85 -18.38 -10.95
N PHE A 52 4.61 -19.37 -11.38
CA PHE A 52 4.08 -20.73 -11.53
C PHE A 52 3.75 -21.31 -10.15
N TYR A 53 2.74 -22.18 -10.09
CA TYR A 53 2.30 -22.75 -8.81
C TYR A 53 3.40 -23.42 -7.97
N PRO A 54 4.41 -24.11 -8.55
CA PRO A 54 5.54 -24.63 -7.77
C PRO A 54 6.38 -23.57 -7.04
N ALA A 55 6.38 -22.32 -7.49
CA ALA A 55 7.05 -21.22 -6.80
C ALA A 55 6.32 -20.76 -5.54
N ILE A 56 5.06 -21.19 -5.32
CA ILE A 56 4.28 -20.87 -4.13
C ILE A 56 4.37 -22.06 -3.16
N VAL A 57 5.22 -21.94 -2.16
CA VAL A 57 5.41 -22.96 -1.11
C VAL A 57 4.18 -23.05 -0.22
N MET A 58 3.61 -21.90 0.12
CA MET A 58 2.44 -21.78 0.99
C MET A 58 1.59 -20.60 0.57
N HIS A 59 0.27 -20.74 0.69
CA HIS A 59 -0.66 -19.62 0.70
C HIS A 59 -1.54 -19.66 1.95
N ALA A 60 -1.90 -18.49 2.49
CA ALA A 60 -2.78 -18.37 3.64
C ALA A 60 -3.73 -17.18 3.50
N VAL A 61 -4.92 -17.29 4.05
CA VAL A 61 -5.88 -16.19 4.15
C VAL A 61 -5.75 -15.58 5.55
N CYS A 62 -5.30 -14.34 5.63
CA CYS A 62 -5.24 -13.59 6.87
C CYS A 62 -6.42 -12.62 6.95
N ARG A 63 -7.23 -12.73 8.00
CA ARG A 63 -8.33 -11.78 8.28
C ARG A 63 -8.09 -10.97 9.55
N ASP A 64 -7.12 -11.40 10.36
CA ASP A 64 -6.71 -10.66 11.56
C ASP A 64 -5.85 -9.48 11.14
N THR A 65 -6.25 -8.29 11.58
CA THR A 65 -5.58 -7.04 11.23
C THR A 65 -4.74 -6.47 12.37
N SER A 66 -4.44 -7.28 13.39
CA SER A 66 -3.56 -6.86 14.49
C SER A 66 -2.16 -6.48 14.01
N ASP A 67 -1.61 -7.27 13.06
CA ASP A 67 -0.22 -7.18 12.62
C ASP A 67 -0.07 -6.58 11.22
N PHE A 68 -1.11 -6.68 10.39
CA PHE A 68 -1.17 -6.08 9.06
C PHE A 68 -2.53 -5.41 8.85
N ALA A 69 -2.54 -4.19 8.31
CA ALA A 69 -3.71 -3.31 8.40
C ALA A 69 -4.95 -3.78 7.59
N HIS A 70 -4.83 -4.82 6.77
CA HIS A 70 -5.89 -5.26 5.86
C HIS A 70 -6.02 -6.78 5.83
N PRO A 71 -7.24 -7.34 5.70
CA PRO A 71 -7.40 -8.74 5.33
C PRO A 71 -6.69 -9.02 4.00
N CYS A 72 -5.88 -10.07 3.93
CA CYS A 72 -5.02 -10.33 2.79
C CYS A 72 -4.83 -11.82 2.52
N VAL A 73 -4.30 -12.11 1.34
CA VAL A 73 -3.74 -13.43 1.02
C VAL A 73 -2.23 -13.30 1.12
N TYR A 74 -1.63 -14.12 1.98
CA TYR A 74 -0.18 -14.24 2.11
C TYR A 74 0.33 -15.36 1.23
N LEU A 75 1.47 -15.15 0.56
CA LEU A 75 2.19 -16.15 -0.21
C LEU A 75 3.63 -16.24 0.30
N GLN A 76 4.08 -17.46 0.61
CA GLN A 76 5.49 -17.76 0.79
C GLN A 76 6.03 -18.36 -0.51
N LEU A 77 7.12 -17.78 -1.02
CA LEU A 77 7.71 -18.19 -2.28
C LEU A 77 8.98 -19.02 -2.07
N ASP A 78 9.25 -19.91 -3.01
CA ASP A 78 10.49 -20.69 -3.06
C ASP A 78 11.57 -19.87 -3.78
N PRO A 79 12.67 -19.49 -3.10
CA PRO A 79 13.74 -18.71 -3.71
C PRO A 79 14.53 -19.48 -4.77
N GLU A 80 14.40 -20.81 -4.84
CA GLU A 80 15.06 -21.63 -5.87
C GLU A 80 14.31 -21.62 -7.21
N GLN A 81 13.08 -21.10 -7.25
CA GLN A 81 12.30 -20.97 -8.47
C GLN A 81 12.57 -19.65 -9.21
N ASP A 82 12.20 -19.61 -10.48
CA ASP A 82 12.25 -18.37 -11.26
C ASP A 82 11.15 -17.40 -10.81
N LEU A 83 11.54 -16.35 -10.09
CA LEU A 83 10.65 -15.29 -9.61
C LEU A 83 10.69 -14.04 -10.49
N GLY A 84 11.53 -14.02 -11.55
CA GLY A 84 11.72 -12.86 -12.43
C GLY A 84 12.01 -11.56 -11.67
N ASP A 85 11.35 -10.47 -12.08
CA ASP A 85 11.50 -9.12 -11.49
C ASP A 85 11.18 -9.06 -9.99
N LEU A 86 10.45 -10.04 -9.46
CA LEU A 86 10.10 -10.11 -8.04
C LEU A 86 11.33 -10.41 -7.18
N ALA A 87 12.31 -11.18 -7.68
CA ALA A 87 13.54 -11.51 -6.95
C ALA A 87 14.33 -10.25 -6.56
N THR A 88 14.50 -9.32 -7.50
CA THR A 88 15.21 -8.04 -7.28
C THR A 88 14.48 -7.13 -6.29
N ALA A 89 13.16 -7.27 -6.19
CA ALA A 89 12.38 -6.45 -5.26
C ALA A 89 12.54 -6.85 -3.80
N PHE A 90 12.87 -8.13 -3.54
CA PHE A 90 13.18 -8.64 -2.21
C PHE A 90 14.57 -8.22 -1.72
N THR A 91 15.49 -7.85 -2.60
CA THR A 91 16.87 -7.47 -2.20
C THR A 91 16.99 -6.01 -1.74
N GLY A 92 15.99 -5.17 -1.99
CA GLY A 92 15.97 -3.75 -1.62
C GLY A 92 15.32 -3.45 -0.26
N VAL A 93 15.34 -4.39 0.68
CA VAL A 93 14.67 -4.26 1.98
C VAL A 93 15.59 -3.53 2.97
N GLU A 94 15.40 -2.21 3.09
CA GLU A 94 15.70 -1.51 4.35
C GLU A 94 14.66 -1.96 5.39
N GLU A 95 15.12 -2.31 6.60
CA GLU A 95 14.28 -2.85 7.67
C GLU A 95 13.10 -1.91 7.97
N CYS A 96 11.87 -2.45 7.95
CA CYS A 96 10.70 -1.70 8.38
C CYS A 96 10.81 -1.47 9.90
N PRO A 97 10.78 -0.21 10.40
CA PRO A 97 10.81 0.04 11.83
C PRO A 97 9.67 -0.68 12.51
N LYS A 98 9.97 -1.55 13.48
CA LYS A 98 8.98 -2.28 14.28
C LYS A 98 7.95 -1.27 14.81
N ARG A 99 6.73 -1.30 14.27
CA ARG A 99 5.63 -0.49 14.81
C ARG A 99 5.38 -0.97 16.23
N ALA A 100 5.64 -0.10 17.20
CA ALA A 100 5.20 -0.30 18.57
C ALA A 100 3.67 -0.43 18.56
N ARG A 101 3.19 -1.51 19.20
CA ARG A 101 1.78 -1.82 19.36
C ARG A 101 1.05 -0.61 19.95
N ALA A 102 0.26 0.08 19.13
CA ALA A 102 -0.62 1.14 19.62
C ALA A 102 -1.75 0.47 20.42
N ALA A 103 -1.70 0.63 21.74
CA ALA A 103 -2.82 0.30 22.60
C ALA A 103 -3.97 1.27 22.29
N ALA A 104 -5.13 0.73 21.97
CA ALA A 104 -6.35 1.50 21.84
C ALA A 104 -6.67 2.15 23.20
N ALA A 105 -6.81 3.48 23.22
CA ALA A 105 -7.52 4.19 24.27
C ALA A 105 -8.55 5.09 23.59
N ALA A 106 -9.80 4.64 23.64
CA ALA A 106 -10.96 5.47 23.41
C ALA A 106 -11.07 6.47 24.59
N GLY A 107 -11.32 7.73 24.27
CA GLY A 107 -11.51 8.82 25.22
C GLY A 107 -12.18 9.98 24.51
N ASP A 108 -13.50 9.84 24.35
CA ASP A 108 -14.48 10.86 24.01
C ASP A 108 -14.54 11.92 25.12
N GLU A 109 -14.34 13.22 24.82
CA GLU A 109 -14.96 14.33 25.55
C GLU A 109 -15.14 15.56 24.64
N SER A 110 -16.41 15.95 24.51
CA SER A 110 -16.96 17.17 23.91
C SER A 110 -16.80 18.38 24.84
N THR A 111 -16.97 19.59 24.27
CA THR A 111 -17.69 20.79 24.81
C THR A 111 -16.84 22.07 24.90
N GLY A 112 -17.38 23.17 24.33
CA GLY A 112 -17.02 24.54 24.75
C GLY A 112 -17.18 25.63 23.69
N GLU A 113 -18.38 26.20 23.58
CA GLU A 113 -18.70 27.43 22.85
C GLU A 113 -18.10 28.68 23.52
N GLY A 114 -17.86 29.75 22.75
CA GLY A 114 -17.47 31.07 23.27
C GLY A 114 -17.48 32.16 22.19
N GLU A 115 -18.50 33.01 22.23
CA GLU A 115 -18.82 34.08 21.28
C GLU A 115 -17.99 35.36 21.43
N ALA A 116 -17.89 36.08 20.30
CA ALA A 116 -17.84 37.53 20.07
C ALA A 116 -17.06 38.50 21.00
N ALA A 117 -16.13 39.25 20.40
CA ALA A 117 -15.99 40.69 20.69
C ALA A 117 -15.38 41.45 19.50
N MET A 118 -16.19 42.37 18.97
CA MET A 118 -15.82 43.43 18.04
C MET A 118 -14.94 44.46 18.76
N HIS A 119 -13.92 45.02 18.10
CA HIS A 119 -13.47 46.38 18.40
C HIS A 119 -12.99 47.09 17.14
N ASP A 120 -13.48 48.32 17.05
CA ASP A 120 -13.46 49.29 15.98
C ASP A 120 -12.31 50.30 16.15
N GLY A 121 -11.92 50.94 15.05
CA GLY A 121 -11.37 52.29 15.04
C GLY A 121 -9.84 52.47 15.02
N GLY A 122 -9.35 53.25 14.05
CA GLY A 122 -8.07 53.96 14.17
C GLY A 122 -7.37 54.32 12.86
N SER A 123 -7.88 55.32 12.14
CA SER A 123 -7.25 56.02 11.02
C SER A 123 -5.96 56.76 11.42
N GLY A 124 -5.02 56.89 10.48
CA GLY A 124 -3.84 57.72 10.60
C GLY A 124 -3.19 57.90 9.22
N ASP A 125 -3.71 58.88 8.47
CA ASP A 125 -3.01 59.51 7.36
C ASP A 125 -1.85 60.34 7.93
N ASP A 126 -0.66 60.26 7.34
CA ASP A 126 0.35 61.33 7.37
C ASP A 126 1.20 61.19 6.10
N ASP A 127 0.87 62.05 5.13
CA ASP A 127 1.71 62.44 4.01
C ASP A 127 2.93 63.22 4.56
N ASP A 128 4.13 62.93 4.07
CA ASP A 128 5.24 63.89 4.07
C ASP A 128 6.15 63.59 2.86
N ASP A 129 5.93 64.36 1.79
CA ASP A 129 6.92 64.72 0.79
C ASP A 129 7.95 65.67 1.43
N ASP A 130 9.27 65.44 1.25
CA ASP A 130 10.22 66.47 0.79
C ASP A 130 11.71 66.00 0.86
N ASP A 131 12.47 66.51 -0.13
CA ASP A 131 13.91 66.45 -0.46
C ASP A 131 14.53 65.21 -1.17
#